data_AF-A0AA88M5V7-F1
#
_entry.id   AF-A0AA88M5V7-F1
#
_cell.length_a   1.000
_cell.length_b   1.000
_cell.length_c   1.000
_cell.angle_alpha   90.00
_cell.angle_beta   90.00
_cell.angle_gamma   90.00
#
_symmetry.space_group_name_H-M   'P 1'
#
loop_
_entity.id
_entity.type
_entity.pdbx_description
1 polymer ?
#
loop_
_entity_poly.entity_id
_entity_poly.type
_entity_poly.pdbx_seq_one_letter_code
_entity_poly.pdbx_strand_id
1 'polypeptide(L)'
;MDNAGQNTHTGWIPTHVKICSASEEYVTGIVSTEEELKHLLESHKRASGTSYTIWSDDSHKKQKVTPRCLWKVEDYSEHVPLSVKRRVIYACTHGKNYKKTTITDDLHIEHEYTRRKRFHNQNSKKVDCPAKLYVRYVERYDQFAVAKTSSRTEKKVAIKGVLESLKENTTVTSEIIHVKIPLAGAHKNHNASQDCHFSNNIHYNVALKQDAQNNEIGNQDNLCFDVFDSPVPCKGKQRHSSESQSSGLAVDQWHLREQLKTLHDISYICTDKEAIRNASRVVHGLCETLKSSLHKEDGLVLQQQEPAKKNRALPNYLKKVKQKNIQET
;
A
#
# COMPACT_ATOMS: atom_id res chain seq x y z
N MET A 1 30.28 -21.80 -3.51
CA MET A 1 30.31 -21.37 -2.08
C MET A 1 28.90 -20.89 -1.79
N ASP A 2 28.02 -21.84 -1.54
CA ASP A 2 26.57 -21.66 -1.61
C ASP A 2 26.01 -21.95 -0.23
N ASN A 3 26.17 -21.00 0.69
CA ASN A 3 25.48 -21.01 1.97
C ASN A 3 24.04 -20.54 1.75
N ALA A 4 23.23 -21.38 1.12
CA ALA A 4 21.78 -21.25 1.09
C ALA A 4 21.20 -21.80 2.40
N GLY A 5 21.56 -21.18 3.53
CA GLY A 5 20.74 -21.28 4.73
C GLY A 5 19.35 -20.75 4.35
N GLN A 6 18.34 -21.61 4.41
CA GLN A 6 16.97 -21.27 4.04
C GLN A 6 16.50 -20.12 4.94
N ASN A 7 16.57 -18.89 4.42
CA ASN A 7 15.99 -17.73 5.06
C ASN A 7 14.47 -17.90 5.06
N THR A 8 13.93 -18.40 6.17
CA THR A 8 12.48 -18.58 6.43
C THR A 8 11.69 -17.27 6.37
N HIS A 9 12.37 -16.13 6.20
CA HIS A 9 11.79 -14.79 6.19
C HIS A 9 11.26 -14.31 4.84
N THR A 10 11.33 -15.11 3.76
CA THR A 10 10.83 -14.70 2.42
C THR A 10 9.51 -15.35 2.01
N GLY A 11 8.85 -16.13 2.87
CA GLY A 11 7.62 -16.87 2.54
C GLY A 11 6.42 -15.98 2.14
N TRP A 12 6.42 -14.71 2.54
CA TRP A 12 5.40 -13.73 2.18
C TRP A 12 5.64 -13.06 0.81
N ILE A 13 6.82 -13.23 0.22
CA ILE A 13 7.18 -12.59 -1.05
C ILE A 13 6.46 -13.32 -2.19
N PRO A 14 5.66 -12.62 -3.02
CA PRO A 14 4.98 -13.24 -4.15
C PRO A 14 5.96 -13.87 -5.16
N THR A 15 5.54 -14.97 -5.79
CA THR A 15 6.38 -15.76 -6.72
C THR A 15 6.81 -15.02 -7.98
N HIS A 16 6.10 -13.97 -8.38
CA HIS A 16 6.46 -13.13 -9.53
C HIS A 16 7.63 -12.16 -9.24
N VAL A 17 8.03 -12.02 -7.97
CA VAL A 17 9.12 -11.11 -7.59
C VAL A 17 10.46 -11.81 -7.74
N LYS A 18 11.32 -11.29 -8.62
CA LYS A 18 12.69 -11.78 -8.76
C LYS A 18 13.57 -11.18 -7.65
N ILE A 19 13.87 -11.97 -6.62
CA ILE A 19 14.75 -11.55 -5.51
C ILE A 19 16.18 -11.38 -6.03
N CYS A 20 16.78 -10.22 -5.75
CA CYS A 20 18.15 -9.88 -6.15
C CYS A 20 19.16 -10.11 -5.03
N SER A 21 18.83 -9.65 -3.83
CA SER A 21 19.62 -9.87 -2.62
C SER A 21 18.73 -9.80 -1.38
N ALA A 22 19.11 -10.55 -0.35
CA ALA A 22 18.45 -10.56 0.95
C ALA A 22 19.50 -10.43 2.05
N SER A 23 19.20 -9.58 3.02
CA SER A 23 19.98 -9.32 4.24
C SER A 23 19.02 -9.30 5.42
N GLU A 24 19.53 -9.25 6.65
CA GLU A 24 18.68 -9.17 7.85
C GLU A 24 17.83 -7.89 7.90
N GLU A 25 18.33 -6.79 7.33
CA GLU A 25 17.65 -5.49 7.34
C GLU A 25 16.78 -5.27 6.09
N TYR A 26 17.17 -5.79 4.94
CA TYR A 26 16.52 -5.49 3.66
C TYR A 26 16.44 -6.70 2.73
N VAL A 27 15.34 -6.77 1.99
CA VAL A 27 15.24 -7.59 0.78
C VAL A 27 15.12 -6.67 -0.44
N THR A 28 15.83 -7.01 -1.50
CA THR A 28 15.77 -6.31 -2.79
C THR A 28 15.24 -7.25 -3.85
N GLY A 29 14.41 -6.72 -4.74
CA GLY A 29 13.81 -7.51 -5.82
C GLY A 29 13.34 -6.64 -6.97
N ILE A 30 12.90 -7.31 -8.02
CA ILE A 30 12.41 -6.70 -9.25
C ILE A 30 10.98 -7.19 -9.49
N VAL A 31 10.12 -6.26 -9.89
CA VAL A 31 8.79 -6.53 -10.43
C VAL A 31 8.65 -5.84 -11.79
N SER A 32 7.78 -6.38 -12.64
CA SER A 32 7.62 -5.93 -14.03
C SER A 32 6.48 -4.94 -14.19
N THR A 33 5.45 -5.03 -13.34
CA THR A 33 4.23 -4.21 -13.45
C THR A 33 3.91 -3.46 -12.16
N GLU A 34 3.09 -2.42 -12.27
CA GLU A 34 2.61 -1.64 -11.11
C GLU A 34 1.62 -2.46 -10.27
N GLU A 35 0.89 -3.40 -10.88
CA GLU A 35 0.00 -4.34 -10.21
C GLU A 35 0.79 -5.31 -9.31
N GLU A 36 1.89 -5.87 -9.83
CA GLU A 36 2.81 -6.70 -9.05
C GLU A 36 3.44 -5.91 -7.90
N LEU A 37 3.82 -4.65 -8.13
CA LEU A 37 4.32 -3.77 -7.08
C LEU A 37 3.27 -3.59 -5.97
N LYS A 38 2.02 -3.26 -6.32
CA LYS A 38 0.94 -3.09 -5.34
C LYS A 38 0.72 -4.36 -4.52
N HIS A 39 0.70 -5.51 -5.19
CA HIS A 39 0.54 -6.80 -4.52
C HIS A 39 1.71 -7.08 -3.56
N LEU A 40 2.96 -6.86 -3.98
CA LEU A 40 4.14 -6.99 -3.13
C LEU A 40 4.09 -6.06 -1.91
N LEU A 41 3.71 -4.80 -2.09
CA LEU A 41 3.60 -3.83 -0.98
C LEU A 41 2.50 -4.21 0.01
N GLU A 42 1.36 -4.71 -0.47
CA GLU A 42 0.27 -5.16 0.39
C GLU A 42 0.66 -6.44 1.15
N SER A 43 1.30 -7.42 0.50
CA SER A 43 1.85 -8.61 1.16
C SER A 43 2.87 -8.24 2.23
N HIS A 44 3.77 -7.28 1.95
CA HIS A 44 4.74 -6.79 2.95
C HIS A 44 4.06 -6.10 4.13
N LYS A 45 3.06 -5.26 3.87
CA LYS A 45 2.29 -4.58 4.92
C LYS A 45 1.59 -5.58 5.84
N ARG A 46 0.98 -6.64 5.28
CA ARG A 46 0.35 -7.73 6.04
C ARG A 46 1.38 -8.52 6.86
N ALA A 47 2.49 -8.90 6.24
CA ALA A 47 3.52 -9.71 6.88
C ALA A 47 4.26 -8.94 8.01
N SER A 48 4.54 -7.65 7.80
CA SER A 48 5.25 -6.81 8.77
C SER A 48 4.35 -6.18 9.83
N GLY A 49 3.05 -6.05 9.57
CA GLY A 49 2.15 -5.23 10.39
C GLY A 49 2.50 -3.73 10.37
N THR A 50 3.41 -3.29 9.50
CA THR A 50 3.87 -1.90 9.43
C THR A 50 3.22 -1.15 8.29
N SER A 51 2.93 0.13 8.53
CA SER A 51 2.42 1.04 7.50
C SER A 51 3.50 2.03 7.07
N TYR A 52 3.42 2.46 5.83
CA TYR A 52 4.36 3.39 5.22
C TYR A 52 3.64 4.59 4.62
N THR A 53 4.27 5.76 4.71
CA THR A 53 3.82 7.00 4.07
C THR A 53 4.86 7.49 3.08
N ILE A 54 4.42 8.20 2.03
CA ILE A 54 5.34 8.74 1.02
C ILE A 54 6.24 9.79 1.69
N TRP A 55 7.54 9.54 1.69
CA TRP A 55 8.57 10.44 2.21
C TRP A 55 9.10 11.36 1.11
N SER A 56 9.32 10.80 -0.09
CA SER A 56 9.74 11.55 -1.27
C SER A 56 9.19 10.88 -2.51
N ASP A 57 8.63 11.67 -3.42
CA ASP A 57 8.24 11.22 -4.76
C ASP A 57 8.79 12.21 -5.79
N ASP A 58 9.58 11.67 -6.71
CA ASP A 58 10.20 12.45 -7.78
C ASP A 58 9.29 12.58 -9.01
N SER A 59 8.04 12.10 -8.96
CA SER A 59 7.04 12.20 -10.04
C SER A 59 6.84 13.61 -10.59
N HIS A 60 6.96 14.63 -9.73
CA HIS A 60 6.78 16.03 -10.12
C HIS A 60 8.07 16.73 -10.56
N LYS A 61 9.24 16.07 -10.46
CA LYS A 61 10.48 16.67 -10.94
C LYS A 61 10.48 16.67 -12.46
N LYS A 62 10.81 17.81 -13.07
CA LYS A 62 10.99 17.90 -14.52
C LYS A 62 12.02 16.85 -14.95
N GLN A 63 11.60 15.95 -15.84
CA GLN A 63 12.50 14.95 -16.39
C GLN A 63 13.65 15.66 -17.10
N LYS A 64 14.88 15.26 -16.80
CA LYS A 64 16.04 15.83 -17.47
C LYS A 64 16.00 15.44 -18.95
N VAL A 65 16.36 16.38 -19.83
CA VAL A 65 16.43 16.17 -21.28
C VAL A 65 17.33 14.97 -21.63
N THR A 66 18.41 14.78 -20.87
CA THR A 66 19.30 13.62 -20.99
C THR A 66 19.27 12.83 -19.68
N PRO A 67 18.81 11.56 -19.70
CA PRO A 67 18.83 10.73 -18.51
C PRO A 67 20.27 10.39 -18.11
N ARG A 68 20.50 10.22 -16.80
CA ARG A 68 21.79 9.76 -16.30
C ARG A 68 21.87 8.24 -16.43
N CYS A 69 22.69 7.76 -17.36
CA CYS A 69 22.96 6.33 -17.51
C CYS A 69 23.93 5.82 -16.44
N LEU A 70 23.64 4.67 -15.85
CA LEU A 70 24.41 4.00 -14.82
C LEU A 70 24.59 2.52 -15.17
N TRP A 71 25.55 1.85 -14.53
CA TRP A 71 25.77 0.41 -14.66
C TRP A 71 25.17 -0.41 -13.51
N LYS A 72 24.86 0.27 -12.40
CA LYS A 72 24.45 -0.35 -11.15
C LYS A 72 23.53 0.62 -10.40
N VAL A 73 22.42 0.09 -9.87
CA VAL A 73 21.54 0.81 -8.95
C VAL A 73 21.59 0.11 -7.62
N GLU A 74 22.31 0.68 -6.66
CA GLU A 74 22.48 0.10 -5.31
C GLU A 74 22.89 -1.37 -5.37
N ASP A 75 21.98 -2.30 -5.09
CA ASP A 75 22.26 -3.74 -4.99
C ASP A 75 22.00 -4.48 -6.31
N TYR A 76 21.51 -3.78 -7.35
CA TYR A 76 21.18 -4.34 -8.66
C TYR A 76 22.23 -4.00 -9.73
N SER A 77 22.82 -5.04 -10.34
CA SER A 77 23.84 -4.94 -11.40
C SER A 77 23.72 -6.14 -12.36
N GLU A 78 23.12 -5.95 -13.53
CA GLU A 78 23.02 -7.00 -14.57
C GLU A 78 23.99 -6.79 -15.76
N HIS A 79 25.01 -5.93 -15.63
CA HIS A 79 25.91 -5.61 -16.74
C HIS A 79 25.19 -5.05 -17.98
N VAL A 80 24.07 -4.38 -17.73
CA VAL A 80 23.28 -3.66 -18.73
C VAL A 80 23.26 -2.18 -18.34
N PRO A 81 23.46 -1.24 -19.28
CA PRO A 81 23.22 0.16 -19.01
C PRO A 81 21.77 0.40 -18.61
N LEU A 82 21.57 1.27 -17.63
CA LEU A 82 20.24 1.57 -17.11
C LEU A 82 20.10 3.06 -16.79
N SER A 83 18.86 3.54 -16.67
CA SER A 83 18.55 4.87 -16.19
C SER A 83 17.41 4.82 -15.18
N VAL A 84 17.42 5.69 -14.16
CA VAL A 84 16.35 5.76 -13.15
C VAL A 84 15.41 6.90 -13.51
N LYS A 85 14.19 6.56 -13.92
CA LYS A 85 13.16 7.50 -14.38
C LYS A 85 12.47 8.20 -13.21
N ARG A 86 12.08 7.42 -12.21
CA ARG A 86 11.35 7.89 -11.02
C ARG A 86 11.83 7.16 -9.78
N ARG A 87 11.90 7.88 -8.67
CA ARG A 87 12.15 7.33 -7.34
C ARG A 87 11.00 7.69 -6.43
N VAL A 88 10.46 6.69 -5.74
CA VAL A 88 9.52 6.86 -4.64
C VAL A 88 10.14 6.24 -3.41
N ILE A 89 10.14 7.00 -2.31
CA ILE A 89 10.64 6.56 -1.02
C ILE A 89 9.48 6.63 -0.07
N TYR A 90 9.17 5.52 0.57
CA TYR A 90 8.21 5.46 1.65
C TYR A 90 8.95 5.33 2.97
N ALA A 91 8.52 6.07 3.99
CA ALA A 91 9.04 5.95 5.35
C ALA A 91 8.02 5.26 6.24
N CYS A 92 8.50 4.49 7.22
CA CYS A 92 7.64 3.90 8.23
C CYS A 92 6.86 5.00 8.97
N THR A 93 5.57 4.77 9.27
CA THR A 93 4.71 5.73 9.99
C THR A 93 5.21 6.08 11.40
N HIS A 94 5.94 5.16 12.02
CA HIS A 94 6.63 5.35 13.31
C HIS A 94 7.90 6.22 13.20
N GLY A 95 8.35 6.54 11.99
CA GLY A 95 9.45 7.45 11.72
C GLY A 95 9.11 8.92 11.99
N LYS A 96 10.14 9.76 12.06
CA LYS A 96 9.97 11.23 12.10
C LYS A 96 9.28 11.68 10.81
N ASN A 97 8.26 12.52 10.95
CA ASN A 97 7.71 13.24 9.80
C ASN A 97 8.78 14.18 9.28
N TYR A 98 9.14 14.05 8.00
CA TYR A 98 9.87 15.10 7.33
C TYR A 98 8.91 16.27 7.20
N LYS A 99 8.99 17.23 8.11
CA LYS A 99 8.47 18.56 7.83
C LYS A 99 9.29 19.05 6.64
N LYS A 100 8.72 19.07 5.44
CA LYS A 100 9.21 20.02 4.44
C LYS A 100 9.09 21.35 5.15
N THR A 101 10.21 21.89 5.62
CA THR A 101 10.28 23.30 5.99
C THR A 101 9.91 24.01 4.70
N THR A 102 8.64 24.33 4.54
CA THR A 102 8.22 25.27 3.51
C THR A 102 8.85 26.56 3.97
N ILE A 103 10.09 26.80 3.51
CA ILE A 103 10.71 28.11 3.46
C ILE A 103 9.92 28.83 2.36
N THR A 104 8.62 29.02 2.58
CA THR A 104 7.86 30.08 1.94
C THR A 104 8.10 31.25 2.87
N ASP A 105 9.01 32.09 2.39
CA ASP A 105 9.22 33.48 2.76
C ASP A 105 8.29 34.00 3.85
N ASP A 106 8.94 34.27 4.97
CA ASP A 106 8.55 35.15 6.04
C ASP A 106 8.46 36.59 5.52
N LEU A 107 7.52 36.85 4.61
CA LEU A 107 7.16 38.20 4.18
C LEU A 107 5.65 38.36 4.21
N HIS A 108 5.20 39.00 5.29
CA HIS A 108 3.94 39.69 5.45
C HIS A 108 2.64 38.86 5.39
N ILE A 109 1.96 38.75 6.52
CA ILE A 109 0.83 39.64 6.85
C ILE A 109 0.54 39.48 8.35
N GLU A 110 0.66 40.59 9.06
CA GLU A 110 0.11 40.77 10.40
C GLU A 110 -1.41 40.54 10.35
N HIS A 111 -1.87 39.37 10.80
CA HIS A 111 -3.22 39.27 11.35
C HIS A 111 -3.17 38.48 12.66
N GLU A 112 -2.89 39.27 13.69
CA GLU A 112 -3.18 39.01 15.07
C GLU A 112 -4.70 38.78 15.26
N TYR A 113 -5.07 38.00 16.29
CA TYR A 113 -6.44 37.74 16.77
C TYR A 113 -7.28 36.69 16.03
N THR A 114 -6.85 35.43 16.06
CA THR A 114 -7.73 34.38 16.62
C THR A 114 -6.91 33.40 17.44
N ARG A 115 -6.98 33.51 18.77
CA ARG A 115 -6.51 32.50 19.73
C ARG A 115 -7.30 31.21 19.50
N ARG A 116 -6.92 30.42 18.50
CA ARG A 116 -7.41 29.06 18.32
C ARG A 116 -6.92 28.24 19.50
N LYS A 117 -7.86 27.61 20.22
CA LYS A 117 -7.60 26.61 21.26
C LYS A 117 -6.42 25.75 20.82
N ARG A 118 -5.35 25.75 21.61
CA ARG A 118 -4.23 24.83 21.45
C ARG A 118 -4.83 23.43 21.60
N PHE A 119 -5.17 22.77 20.51
CA PHE A 119 -5.44 21.34 20.54
C PHE A 119 -4.20 20.74 21.18
N HIS A 120 -4.40 20.13 22.35
CA HIS A 120 -3.35 19.42 23.07
C HIS A 120 -2.72 18.46 22.07
N ASN A 121 -1.50 18.79 21.64
CA ASN A 121 -0.75 18.02 20.67
C ASN A 121 -0.45 16.71 21.40
N GLN A 122 -1.34 15.73 21.30
CA GLN A 122 -1.08 14.41 21.85
C GLN A 122 0.20 13.95 21.17
N ASN A 123 1.25 13.75 21.97
CA ASN A 123 2.55 13.32 21.50
C ASN A 123 2.32 12.09 20.61
N SER A 124 2.33 12.26 19.28
CA SER A 124 2.26 11.12 18.39
C SER A 124 3.46 10.26 18.76
N LYS A 125 3.22 9.00 19.13
CA LYS A 125 4.25 8.02 19.55
C LYS A 125 5.18 7.65 18.38
N LYS A 126 5.77 8.66 17.74
CA LYS A 126 6.80 8.51 16.72
C LYS A 126 8.10 8.26 17.46
N VAL A 127 8.66 7.11 17.19
CA VAL A 127 9.85 6.59 17.86
C VAL A 127 11.12 6.82 17.03
N ASP A 128 11.03 7.60 15.95
CA ASP A 128 12.14 7.84 15.04
C ASP A 128 12.66 6.57 14.37
N CYS A 129 11.74 5.75 13.85
CA CYS A 129 12.10 4.58 13.06
C CYS A 129 12.84 4.98 11.77
N PRO A 130 14.04 4.41 11.50
CA PRO A 130 14.82 4.70 10.29
C PRO A 130 14.36 3.93 9.05
N ALA A 131 13.47 2.94 9.20
CA ALA A 131 13.05 2.04 8.12
C ALA A 131 12.42 2.82 6.95
N LYS A 132 12.94 2.55 5.75
CA LYS A 132 12.48 3.14 4.49
C LYS A 132 12.36 2.07 3.42
N LEU A 133 11.29 2.15 2.65
CA LEU A 133 11.06 1.36 1.45
C LEU A 133 11.40 2.22 0.23
N TYR A 134 12.16 1.65 -0.70
CA TYR A 134 12.57 2.35 -1.92
C TYR A 134 11.98 1.66 -3.14
N VAL A 135 11.23 2.40 -3.95
CA VAL A 135 10.73 1.99 -5.26
C VAL A 135 11.45 2.82 -6.32
N ARG A 136 12.06 2.16 -7.31
CA ARG A 136 12.77 2.81 -8.42
C ARG A 136 12.24 2.26 -9.73
N TYR A 137 11.73 3.15 -10.57
CA TYR A 137 11.37 2.84 -11.94
C TYR A 137 12.63 2.97 -12.79
N VAL A 138 13.07 1.86 -13.38
CA VAL A 138 14.34 1.74 -14.07
C VAL A 138 14.09 1.36 -15.52
N GLU A 139 14.64 2.15 -16.44
CA GLU A 139 14.70 1.82 -17.86
C GLU A 139 16.02 1.09 -18.13
N ARG A 140 15.95 -0.04 -18.85
CA ARG A 140 17.11 -0.83 -19.25
C ARG A 140 17.31 -0.73 -20.76
N TYR A 141 18.57 -0.80 -21.16
CA TYR A 141 18.98 -0.77 -22.56
C TYR A 141 19.70 -2.09 -22.90
N ASP A 142 18.95 -3.18 -22.98
CA ASP A 142 19.49 -4.54 -23.11
C ASP A 142 20.28 -4.74 -24.40
N GLN A 143 20.00 -3.96 -25.45
CA GLN A 143 20.79 -3.94 -26.69
C GLN A 143 22.24 -3.49 -26.53
N PHE A 144 22.57 -2.82 -25.41
CA PHE A 144 23.93 -2.39 -25.06
C PHE A 144 24.49 -3.20 -23.88
N ALA A 145 23.93 -4.39 -23.61
CA ALA A 145 24.47 -5.31 -22.62
C ALA A 145 25.92 -5.67 -22.95
N VAL A 146 26.76 -5.76 -21.92
CA VAL A 146 28.17 -6.14 -22.05
C VAL A 146 28.45 -7.37 -21.20
N ALA A 147 29.52 -8.09 -21.52
CA ALA A 147 29.95 -9.23 -20.73
C ALA A 147 30.24 -8.83 -19.27
N LYS A 148 30.06 -9.75 -18.32
CA LYS A 148 30.35 -9.51 -16.88
C LYS A 148 31.79 -9.07 -16.63
N THR A 149 32.72 -9.60 -17.41
CA THR A 149 34.16 -9.34 -17.38
C THR A 149 34.60 -8.17 -18.27
N SER A 150 33.65 -7.43 -18.86
CA SER A 150 33.94 -6.30 -19.75
C SER A 150 34.81 -5.24 -19.11
N SER A 151 35.71 -4.68 -19.92
CA SER A 151 36.63 -3.64 -19.49
C SER A 151 35.92 -2.31 -19.21
N ARG A 152 36.58 -1.42 -18.46
CA ARG A 152 36.05 -0.06 -18.24
C ARG A 152 35.85 0.70 -19.55
N THR A 153 36.68 0.45 -20.56
CA THR A 153 36.58 1.11 -21.87
C THR A 153 35.33 0.67 -22.62
N GLU A 154 35.07 -0.64 -22.66
CA GLU A 154 33.87 -1.22 -23.28
C GLU A 154 32.59 -0.69 -22.64
N LYS A 155 32.55 -0.63 -21.30
CA LYS A 155 31.46 0.00 -20.55
C LYS A 155 31.28 1.49 -20.85
N LYS A 156 32.35 2.22 -21.17
CA LYS A 156 32.22 3.63 -21.60
C LYS A 156 31.62 3.73 -23.00
N VAL A 157 32.04 2.86 -23.91
CA VAL A 157 31.53 2.80 -25.29
C VAL A 157 30.04 2.47 -25.29
N ALA A 158 29.61 1.46 -24.51
CA ALA A 158 28.20 1.09 -24.41
C ALA A 158 27.32 2.23 -23.86
N ILE A 159 27.74 2.93 -22.78
CA ILE A 159 27.00 4.12 -22.30
C ILE A 159 26.95 5.21 -23.37
N LYS A 160 28.05 5.45 -24.09
CA LYS A 160 28.08 6.44 -25.17
C LYS A 160 27.07 6.08 -26.26
N GLY A 161 27.01 4.81 -26.66
CA GLY A 161 26.02 4.29 -27.60
C GLY A 161 24.58 4.51 -27.13
N VAL A 162 24.28 4.27 -25.85
CA VAL A 162 22.95 4.57 -25.26
C VAL A 162 22.61 6.06 -25.39
N LEU A 163 23.56 6.93 -25.05
CA LEU A 163 23.34 8.38 -25.11
C LEU A 163 23.17 8.88 -26.55
N GLU A 164 23.83 8.26 -27.52
CA GLU A 164 23.66 8.54 -28.95
C GLU A 164 22.28 8.05 -29.44
N SER A 165 21.89 6.81 -29.11
CA SER A 165 20.59 6.25 -29.51
C SER A 165 19.40 7.01 -28.91
N LEU A 166 19.56 7.58 -27.71
CA LEU A 166 18.54 8.42 -27.08
C LEU A 166 18.35 9.77 -27.80
N LYS A 167 19.37 10.29 -28.47
CA LYS A 167 19.22 11.51 -29.31
C LYS A 167 18.43 11.21 -30.58
N GLU A 168 18.55 9.99 -31.08
CA GLU A 168 17.85 9.50 -32.26
C GLU A 168 16.42 9.03 -31.97
N ASN A 169 15.92 9.24 -30.73
CA ASN A 169 14.62 8.75 -30.24
C ASN A 169 14.45 7.23 -30.34
N THR A 170 15.54 6.47 -30.24
CA THR A 170 15.46 5.00 -30.17
C THR A 170 14.85 4.56 -28.83
N THR A 171 13.98 3.56 -28.90
CA THR A 171 13.13 3.12 -27.80
C THR A 171 13.86 2.36 -26.70
N VAL A 172 13.42 2.58 -25.46
CA VAL A 172 13.77 1.79 -24.27
C VAL A 172 13.49 0.30 -24.53
N THR A 173 14.40 -0.58 -24.13
CA THR A 173 14.24 -2.03 -24.36
C THR A 173 13.31 -2.67 -23.34
N SER A 174 13.45 -2.31 -22.06
CA SER A 174 12.57 -2.80 -21.01
C SER A 174 12.46 -1.80 -19.85
N GLU A 175 11.27 -1.71 -19.26
CA GLU A 175 11.03 -0.99 -18.00
C GLU A 175 10.86 -2.02 -16.88
N ILE A 176 11.53 -1.80 -15.76
CA ILE A 176 11.42 -2.64 -14.57
C ILE A 176 11.25 -1.76 -13.33
N ILE A 177 10.68 -2.35 -12.27
CA ILE A 177 10.55 -1.68 -10.98
C ILE A 177 11.46 -2.40 -9.99
N HIS A 178 12.54 -1.74 -9.59
CA HIS A 178 13.43 -2.21 -8.55
C HIS A 178 12.93 -1.76 -7.18
N VAL A 179 12.71 -2.71 -6.28
CA VAL A 179 12.19 -2.48 -4.92
C VAL A 179 13.23 -2.89 -3.88
N LYS A 180 13.42 -2.06 -2.85
CA LYS A 180 14.20 -2.37 -1.65
C LYS A 180 13.28 -2.22 -0.44
N ILE A 181 12.92 -3.35 0.16
CA ILE A 181 11.92 -3.46 1.21
C ILE A 181 12.62 -3.72 2.55
N PRO A 182 12.33 -2.94 3.60
CA PRO A 182 12.86 -3.18 4.93
C PRO A 182 12.23 -4.45 5.55
N LEU A 183 13.07 -5.26 6.18
CA LEU A 183 12.68 -6.36 7.05
C LEU A 183 12.68 -5.90 8.51
N ALA A 184 12.32 -6.80 9.43
CA ALA A 184 12.24 -6.51 10.86
C ALA A 184 13.53 -5.85 11.41
N GLY A 185 14.71 -6.27 10.95
CA GLY A 185 16.00 -5.70 11.38
C GLY A 185 16.20 -4.21 11.03
N ALA A 186 15.56 -3.70 9.97
CA ALA A 186 15.63 -2.29 9.62
C ALA A 186 14.75 -1.39 10.51
N HIS A 187 13.79 -1.97 11.23
CA HIS A 187 12.94 -1.24 12.16
C HIS A 187 13.65 -1.08 13.50
N LYS A 188 13.89 0.18 13.89
CA LYS A 188 14.50 0.52 15.19
C LYS A 188 13.51 1.35 16.00
N ASN A 189 13.61 1.25 17.32
CA ASN A 189 12.82 1.99 18.31
C ASN A 189 11.31 1.67 18.36
N HIS A 190 10.81 0.73 17.54
CA HIS A 190 9.49 0.11 17.74
C HIS A 190 9.56 -1.38 17.44
N ASN A 191 8.69 -2.15 18.10
CA ASN A 191 8.53 -3.56 17.81
C ASN A 191 7.78 -3.71 16.48
N ALA A 192 8.52 -3.97 15.42
CA ALA A 192 7.96 -4.56 14.21
C ALA A 192 7.86 -6.09 14.34
N SER A 193 8.42 -6.69 15.41
CA SER A 193 8.71 -8.13 15.50
C SER A 193 7.70 -8.97 16.29
N GLN A 194 6.89 -8.41 17.19
CA GLN A 194 6.14 -9.25 18.14
C GLN A 194 4.85 -9.87 17.56
N ASP A 195 4.28 -9.27 16.52
CA ASP A 195 3.10 -9.78 15.81
C ASP A 195 3.34 -9.96 14.29
N CYS A 196 4.59 -9.84 13.81
CA CYS A 196 4.86 -9.96 12.39
C CYS A 196 4.74 -11.41 11.94
N HIS A 197 3.72 -11.67 11.12
CA HIS A 197 3.40 -12.98 10.55
C HIS A 197 4.37 -13.40 9.43
N PHE A 198 5.63 -12.96 9.44
CA PHE A 198 6.63 -13.35 8.43
C PHE A 198 6.85 -14.86 8.36
N SER A 199 6.64 -15.57 9.47
CA SER A 199 6.75 -17.03 9.59
C SER A 199 5.43 -17.78 9.37
N ASN A 200 4.29 -17.09 9.41
CA ASN A 200 3.03 -17.74 9.11
C ASN A 200 2.94 -17.82 7.59
N ASN A 201 3.01 -19.03 7.05
CA ASN A 201 2.61 -19.28 5.67
C ASN A 201 1.22 -18.66 5.48
N ILE A 202 1.16 -17.49 4.86
CA ILE A 202 -0.09 -16.93 4.37
C ILE A 202 -0.50 -17.92 3.28
N HIS A 203 -1.37 -18.87 3.64
CA HIS A 203 -1.76 -19.96 2.75
C HIS A 203 -2.24 -19.36 1.41
N TYR A 204 -1.47 -19.59 0.35
CA TYR A 204 -1.80 -19.21 -1.02
C TYR A 204 -2.88 -20.13 -1.64
N ASN A 205 -3.60 -20.92 -0.83
CA ASN A 205 -4.56 -21.87 -1.35
C ASN A 205 -5.91 -21.21 -1.68
N VAL A 206 -5.96 -20.56 -2.84
CA VAL A 206 -7.11 -20.65 -3.75
C VAL A 206 -6.56 -21.02 -5.13
N ALA A 207 -5.88 -22.17 -5.20
CA ALA A 207 -5.62 -22.85 -6.46
C ALA A 207 -6.74 -23.88 -6.68
N LEU A 208 -7.61 -23.57 -7.64
CA LEU A 208 -8.14 -24.49 -8.65
C LEU A 208 -8.13 -25.98 -8.25
N LYS A 209 -9.14 -26.41 -7.49
CA LYS A 209 -9.60 -27.81 -7.49
C LYS A 209 -11.12 -27.82 -7.37
N GLN A 210 -11.81 -27.83 -8.49
CA GLN A 210 -13.16 -28.35 -8.61
C GLN A 210 -13.41 -28.69 -10.08
N ASP A 211 -12.88 -29.83 -10.50
CA ASP A 211 -13.37 -30.60 -11.65
C ASP A 211 -13.09 -32.08 -11.35
N ALA A 212 -13.82 -32.60 -10.38
CA ALA A 212 -14.13 -34.03 -10.25
C ALA A 212 -15.10 -34.21 -9.08
N GLN A 213 -16.23 -34.86 -9.37
CA GLN A 213 -17.26 -35.36 -8.44
C GLN A 213 -18.29 -34.33 -7.93
N ASN A 214 -19.39 -34.15 -8.67
CA ASN A 214 -20.62 -34.93 -8.41
C ASN A 214 -21.77 -34.49 -9.34
N ASN A 215 -22.11 -35.38 -10.26
CA ASN A 215 -23.49 -35.62 -10.67
C ASN A 215 -24.15 -36.38 -9.51
N GLU A 216 -25.13 -35.79 -8.84
CA GLU A 216 -26.37 -36.49 -8.48
C GLU A 216 -27.40 -35.48 -7.97
N ILE A 217 -28.53 -35.50 -8.67
CA ILE A 217 -29.75 -34.76 -8.44
C ILE A 217 -30.48 -35.43 -7.28
N GLY A 218 -30.88 -34.67 -6.27
CA GLY A 218 -31.72 -35.15 -5.18
C GLY A 218 -32.32 -34.03 -4.35
N ASN A 219 -33.59 -33.72 -4.65
CA ASN A 219 -34.56 -32.96 -3.85
C ASN A 219 -34.24 -32.83 -2.35
N GLN A 220 -34.30 -31.60 -1.83
CA GLN A 220 -35.06 -31.32 -0.60
C GLN A 220 -35.37 -29.82 -0.45
N ASP A 221 -36.66 -29.53 -0.42
CA ASP A 221 -37.26 -28.26 -0.06
C ASP A 221 -37.15 -28.00 1.46
N ASN A 222 -37.20 -26.71 1.83
CA ASN A 222 -37.53 -26.18 3.15
C ASN A 222 -36.60 -26.52 4.33
N LEU A 223 -35.65 -25.62 4.61
CA LEU A 223 -35.09 -25.47 5.95
C LEU A 223 -35.17 -24.00 6.40
N CYS A 224 -36.14 -23.77 7.29
CA CYS A 224 -36.28 -22.58 8.12
C CYS A 224 -35.04 -22.47 9.03
N PHE A 225 -34.34 -21.34 8.97
CA PHE A 225 -33.18 -21.06 9.82
C PHE A 225 -33.65 -20.31 11.08
N ASP A 226 -34.27 -21.06 12.01
CA ASP A 226 -34.51 -20.62 13.38
C ASP A 226 -33.50 -21.31 14.31
N VAL A 227 -32.27 -20.82 14.41
CA VAL A 227 -31.33 -21.25 15.47
C VAL A 227 -30.33 -20.13 15.77
N PHE A 228 -30.52 -19.42 16.88
CA PHE A 228 -29.44 -18.96 17.77
C PHE A 228 -30.02 -18.59 19.14
N ASP A 229 -30.52 -19.61 19.85
CA ASP A 229 -30.67 -19.57 21.31
C ASP A 229 -30.07 -20.87 21.88
N SER A 230 -28.78 -20.82 22.19
CA SER A 230 -28.16 -21.77 23.11
C SER A 230 -26.90 -21.14 23.73
N PRO A 231 -26.94 -20.78 25.03
CA PRO A 231 -25.76 -20.30 25.73
C PRO A 231 -24.82 -21.47 26.03
N VAL A 232 -23.57 -21.33 25.60
CA VAL A 232 -22.48 -22.24 25.98
C VAL A 232 -22.13 -21.99 27.46
N PRO A 233 -22.12 -23.02 28.34
CA PRO A 233 -21.82 -22.82 29.76
C PRO A 233 -20.30 -22.74 30.00
N CYS A 234 -19.77 -21.52 30.08
CA CYS A 234 -18.43 -21.27 30.61
C CYS A 234 -18.45 -21.38 32.15
N LYS A 235 -18.05 -22.53 32.70
CA LYS A 235 -17.79 -22.69 34.14
C LYS A 235 -16.48 -21.99 34.53
N GLY A 236 -16.53 -20.69 34.76
CA GLY A 236 -15.50 -19.91 35.44
C GLY A 236 -15.96 -19.49 36.83
N LYS A 237 -15.18 -19.81 37.87
CA LYS A 237 -15.44 -19.46 39.27
C LYS A 237 -15.65 -17.95 39.43
N GLN A 238 -16.87 -17.54 39.82
CA GLN A 238 -17.18 -16.17 40.23
C GLN A 238 -16.50 -15.83 41.56
N ARG A 239 -15.58 -14.85 41.53
CA ARG A 239 -15.31 -14.00 42.70
C ARG A 239 -16.25 -12.81 42.60
N HIS A 240 -17.08 -12.63 43.62
CA HIS A 240 -17.96 -11.47 43.74
C HIS A 240 -17.12 -10.23 44.03
N SER A 241 -16.87 -9.44 42.99
CA SER A 241 -16.42 -8.05 43.08
C SER A 241 -17.42 -7.22 42.29
N SER A 242 -18.14 -6.34 42.97
CA SER A 242 -18.99 -5.32 42.35
C SER A 242 -18.11 -4.27 41.68
N GLU A 243 -17.68 -4.55 40.45
CA GLU A 243 -16.84 -3.67 39.62
C GLU A 243 -17.53 -3.40 38.28
N SER A 244 -17.83 -2.11 38.06
CA SER A 244 -18.10 -1.42 36.78
C SER A 244 -18.55 -2.26 35.58
N GLN A 245 -19.82 -2.14 35.20
CA GLN A 245 -20.43 -2.72 33.99
C GLN A 245 -19.80 -2.26 32.64
N SER A 246 -18.78 -1.38 32.66
CA SER A 246 -18.19 -0.79 31.45
C SER A 246 -17.11 -1.64 30.77
N SER A 247 -16.58 -2.69 31.43
CA SER A 247 -15.48 -3.48 30.86
C SER A 247 -15.93 -4.48 29.79
N GLY A 248 -17.16 -5.02 29.89
CA GLY A 248 -17.69 -5.99 28.92
C GLY A 248 -17.93 -5.40 27.53
N LEU A 249 -18.54 -4.22 27.46
CA LEU A 249 -18.86 -3.56 26.20
C LEU A 249 -17.61 -3.29 25.34
N ALA A 250 -16.49 -2.95 25.96
CA ALA A 250 -15.24 -2.71 25.24
C ALA A 250 -14.69 -3.97 24.57
N VAL A 251 -14.83 -5.13 25.23
CA VAL A 251 -14.41 -6.44 24.69
C VAL A 251 -15.30 -6.82 23.51
N ASP A 252 -16.61 -6.66 23.64
CA ASP A 252 -17.56 -6.98 22.57
C ASP A 252 -17.39 -6.06 21.35
N GLN A 253 -17.16 -4.76 21.58
CA GLN A 253 -16.84 -3.81 20.51
C GLN A 253 -15.55 -4.16 19.78
N TRP A 254 -14.52 -4.58 20.51
CA TRP A 254 -13.27 -5.02 19.90
C TRP A 254 -13.47 -6.29 19.06
N HIS A 255 -14.21 -7.27 19.61
CA HIS A 255 -14.52 -8.51 18.89
C HIS A 255 -15.29 -8.25 17.59
N LEU A 256 -16.33 -7.40 17.64
CA LEU A 256 -17.10 -7.00 16.45
C LEU A 256 -16.21 -6.37 15.38
N ARG A 257 -15.26 -5.50 15.76
CA ARG A 257 -14.33 -4.85 14.82
C ARG A 257 -13.42 -5.87 14.14
N GLU A 258 -12.94 -6.88 14.86
CA GLU A 258 -12.07 -7.91 14.28
C GLU A 258 -12.85 -8.83 13.33
N GLN A 259 -14.11 -9.15 13.65
CA GLN A 259 -14.99 -9.90 12.74
C GLN A 259 -15.28 -9.12 11.45
N LEU A 260 -15.59 -7.82 11.55
CA LEU A 260 -15.83 -6.97 10.37
C LEU A 260 -14.58 -6.83 9.49
N LYS A 261 -13.40 -6.75 10.11
CA LYS A 261 -12.11 -6.73 9.39
C LYS A 261 -11.85 -8.04 8.67
N THR A 262 -12.12 -9.18 9.32
CA THR A 262 -12.01 -10.51 8.69
C THR A 262 -12.98 -10.63 7.51
N LEU A 263 -14.23 -10.20 7.68
CA LEU A 263 -15.22 -10.19 6.60
C LEU A 263 -14.79 -9.31 5.42
N HIS A 264 -14.21 -8.14 5.70
CA HIS A 264 -13.66 -7.25 4.68
C HIS A 264 -12.53 -7.95 3.91
N ASP A 265 -11.57 -8.57 4.60
CA ASP A 265 -10.46 -9.28 3.95
C ASP A 265 -10.95 -10.47 3.10
N ILE A 266 -11.94 -11.22 3.57
CA ILE A 266 -12.59 -12.31 2.81
C ILE A 266 -13.33 -11.76 1.58
N SER A 267 -14.00 -10.60 1.70
CA SER A 267 -14.77 -10.03 0.59
C SER A 267 -13.91 -9.67 -0.63
N TYR A 268 -12.62 -9.39 -0.44
CA TYR A 268 -11.67 -9.12 -1.54
C TYR A 268 -11.29 -10.37 -2.33
N ILE A 269 -11.33 -11.54 -1.70
CA ILE A 269 -10.89 -12.81 -2.31
C ILE A 269 -12.09 -13.69 -2.71
N CYS A 270 -13.28 -13.43 -2.18
CA CYS A 270 -14.48 -14.19 -2.49
C CYS A 270 -14.94 -13.93 -3.93
N THR A 271 -15.12 -15.00 -4.71
CA THR A 271 -15.63 -14.93 -6.10
C THR A 271 -17.13 -15.17 -6.19
N ASP A 272 -17.75 -15.66 -5.11
CA ASP A 272 -19.19 -15.91 -5.04
C ASP A 272 -19.97 -14.60 -4.81
N LYS A 273 -20.62 -14.14 -5.87
CA LYS A 273 -21.43 -12.91 -5.88
C LYS A 273 -22.63 -12.99 -4.93
N GLU A 274 -23.22 -14.17 -4.75
CA GLU A 274 -24.39 -14.34 -3.89
C GLU A 274 -23.98 -14.31 -2.43
N ALA A 275 -22.88 -14.98 -2.06
CA ALA A 275 -22.30 -14.88 -0.73
C ALA A 275 -21.97 -13.43 -0.34
N ILE A 276 -21.35 -12.66 -1.24
CA ILE A 276 -21.05 -11.23 -0.99
C ILE A 276 -22.33 -10.40 -0.81
N ARG A 277 -23.37 -10.64 -1.63
CA ARG A 277 -24.66 -9.94 -1.48
C ARG A 277 -25.33 -10.28 -0.15
N ASN A 278 -25.31 -11.54 0.25
CA ASN A 278 -25.87 -11.98 1.52
C ASN A 278 -25.12 -11.39 2.71
N ALA A 279 -23.78 -11.41 2.69
CA ALA A 279 -22.95 -10.75 3.69
C ALA A 279 -23.25 -9.24 3.79
N SER A 280 -23.39 -8.56 2.64
CA SER A 280 -23.75 -7.14 2.59
C SER A 280 -25.11 -6.85 3.24
N ARG A 281 -26.13 -7.70 2.97
CA ARG A 281 -27.46 -7.57 3.62
C ARG A 281 -27.37 -7.73 5.14
N VAL A 282 -26.59 -8.69 5.62
CA VAL A 282 -26.40 -8.91 7.07
C VAL A 282 -25.70 -7.72 7.72
N VAL A 283 -24.60 -7.23 7.13
CA VAL A 283 -23.87 -6.06 7.64
C VAL A 283 -24.76 -4.80 7.63
N HIS A 284 -25.59 -4.63 6.61
CA HIS A 284 -26.56 -3.54 6.56
C HIS A 284 -27.61 -3.67 7.68
N GLY A 285 -28.15 -4.87 7.90
CA GLY A 285 -29.08 -5.12 9.01
C GLY A 285 -28.47 -4.80 10.38
N LEU A 286 -27.24 -5.25 10.62
CA LEU A 286 -26.48 -4.92 11.84
C LEU A 286 -26.28 -3.40 12.00
N CYS A 287 -25.97 -2.68 10.92
CA CYS A 287 -25.85 -1.22 10.96
C CYS A 287 -27.15 -0.55 11.40
N GLU A 288 -28.30 -0.95 10.86
CA GLU A 288 -29.60 -0.37 11.21
C GLU A 288 -30.00 -0.68 12.67
N THR A 289 -29.76 -1.91 13.14
CA THR A 289 -29.97 -2.28 14.55
C THR A 289 -29.10 -1.46 15.49
N LEU A 290 -27.82 -1.26 15.15
CA LEU A 290 -26.93 -0.43 15.96
C LEU A 290 -27.37 1.03 15.97
N LYS A 291 -27.77 1.58 14.81
CA LYS A 291 -28.29 2.95 14.72
C LYS A 291 -29.55 3.16 15.55
N SER A 292 -30.49 2.21 15.54
CA SER A 292 -31.72 2.32 16.31
C SER A 292 -31.50 2.20 17.82
N SER A 293 -30.42 1.52 18.24
CA SER A 293 -30.01 1.42 19.65
C SER A 293 -29.30 2.65 20.20
N LEU A 294 -28.87 3.60 19.36
CA LEU A 294 -28.26 4.85 19.82
C LEU A 294 -29.31 5.79 20.39
N HIS A 295 -29.13 6.24 21.63
CA HIS A 295 -29.99 7.24 22.26
C HIS A 295 -29.93 8.56 21.47
N LYS A 296 -31.10 9.08 21.08
CA LYS A 296 -31.23 10.32 20.29
C LYS A 296 -30.75 11.59 21.02
N GLU A 297 -30.53 11.50 22.33
CA GLU A 297 -30.24 12.67 23.18
C GLU A 297 -28.74 12.94 23.36
N ASP A 298 -27.86 11.97 23.09
CA ASP A 298 -26.40 12.16 23.11
C ASP A 298 -25.88 12.50 21.71
N GLY A 299 -26.15 13.73 21.29
CA GLY A 299 -25.93 14.25 19.95
C GLY A 299 -24.48 14.18 19.45
N LEU A 300 -24.10 13.06 18.85
CA LEU A 300 -23.21 13.05 17.69
C LEU A 300 -24.09 13.13 16.45
N VAL A 301 -24.35 14.37 15.99
CA VAL A 301 -25.00 14.63 14.71
C VAL A 301 -24.11 14.05 13.61
N LEU A 302 -24.32 12.78 13.25
CA LEU A 302 -23.85 12.20 12.00
C LEU A 302 -24.63 12.88 10.88
N GLN A 303 -24.22 14.10 10.55
CA GLN A 303 -24.76 14.86 9.43
C GLN A 303 -24.57 13.99 8.19
N GLN A 304 -25.65 13.40 7.70
CA GLN A 304 -25.68 12.78 6.39
C GLN A 304 -25.29 13.89 5.41
N GLN A 305 -24.07 13.82 4.87
CA GLN A 305 -23.69 14.65 3.74
C GLN A 305 -24.61 14.23 2.60
N GLU A 306 -25.64 15.04 2.32
CA GLU A 306 -26.38 14.91 1.09
C GLU A 306 -25.39 14.96 -0.09
N PRO A 307 -25.54 14.08 -1.09
CA PRO A 307 -24.67 14.10 -2.26
C PRO A 307 -24.82 15.46 -2.94
N ALA A 308 -23.78 16.29 -2.83
CA ALA A 308 -23.75 17.62 -3.41
C ALA A 308 -24.17 17.55 -4.88
N LYS A 309 -25.34 18.12 -5.20
CA LYS A 309 -25.82 18.32 -6.57
C LYS A 309 -24.76 19.13 -7.32
N LYS A 310 -24.00 18.44 -8.19
CA LYS A 310 -22.98 19.05 -9.06
C LYS A 310 -23.65 19.91 -10.13
N ASN A 311 -24.04 21.14 -9.77
CA ASN A 311 -24.24 22.20 -10.75
C ASN A 311 -22.87 22.83 -11.06
N ARG A 312 -22.09 22.16 -11.92
CA ARG A 312 -20.90 22.76 -12.53
C ARG A 312 -21.35 23.65 -13.69
N ALA A 313 -21.61 24.92 -13.40
CA ALA A 313 -21.51 25.96 -14.42
C ALA A 313 -20.03 26.12 -14.81
N LEU A 314 -19.69 25.81 -16.06
CA LEU A 314 -18.37 26.05 -16.61
C LEU A 314 -18.13 27.56 -16.75
N PRO A 315 -16.97 28.09 -16.33
CA PRO A 315 -16.66 29.50 -16.52
C PRO A 315 -16.36 29.81 -18.00
N ASN A 316 -17.08 30.80 -18.54
CA ASN A 316 -17.00 31.30 -19.91
C ASN A 316 -15.70 32.11 -20.17
N TYR A 317 -14.53 31.46 -20.20
CA TYR A 317 -13.27 32.13 -20.57
C TYR A 317 -12.62 31.52 -21.83
N LEU A 318 -13.40 31.06 -22.82
CA LEU A 318 -12.86 30.67 -24.13
C LEU A 318 -13.71 31.23 -25.28
N LYS A 319 -13.80 32.56 -25.38
CA LYS A 319 -14.23 33.24 -26.62
C LYS A 319 -13.46 34.54 -26.79
N LYS A 320 -12.20 34.47 -27.26
CA LYS A 320 -11.51 35.62 -27.89
C LYS A 320 -10.15 35.26 -28.52
N VAL A 321 -10.08 34.24 -29.38
CA VAL A 321 -8.98 34.15 -30.36
C VAL A 321 -9.49 33.51 -31.64
N LYS A 322 -10.01 34.33 -32.56
CA LYS A 322 -10.00 34.11 -34.02
C LYS A 322 -10.72 35.27 -34.68
N GLN A 323 -9.97 36.31 -35.01
CA GLN A 323 -10.25 37.25 -36.11
C GLN A 323 -9.08 38.24 -36.19
N LYS A 324 -8.05 37.87 -36.95
CA LYS A 324 -7.16 38.78 -37.69
C LYS A 324 -6.16 37.94 -38.48
N ASN A 325 -6.44 37.76 -39.77
CA ASN A 325 -5.48 37.76 -40.88
C ASN A 325 -6.11 37.11 -42.11
N ILE A 326 -6.97 37.88 -42.78
CA ILE A 326 -7.08 37.85 -44.24
C ILE A 326 -7.28 39.31 -44.64
N GLN A 327 -6.21 39.99 -45.02
CA GLN A 327 -6.19 41.06 -46.01
C GLN A 327 -4.74 41.49 -46.27
N GLU A 328 -4.45 41.73 -47.56
CA GLU A 328 -3.24 42.33 -48.15
C GLU A 328 -2.03 41.38 -48.23
N THR A 329 -1.37 41.15 -49.38
CA THR A 329 -1.48 41.60 -50.78
C THR A 329 -0.59 40.68 -51.61
#